data_AF-A0A2P7QFC4-F1
#
_entry.id   AF-A0A2P7QFC4-F1
#
_cell.length_a   1.000
_cell.length_b   1.000
_cell.length_c   1.000
_cell.angle_alpha   90.00
_cell.angle_beta   90.00
_cell.angle_gamma   90.00
#
_symmetry.space_group_name_H-M   'P 1'
#
loop_
_entity.id
_entity.type
_entity.pdbx_description
1 polymer ?
#
loop_
_entity_poly.entity_id
_entity_poly.type
_entity_poly.pdbx_seq_one_letter_code
_entity_poly.pdbx_strand_id
1 'polypeptide(L)'
;MLLALLTFLSQATTPPPPTLGAISALPPEAAGEALLGDREHKRIETVERVPPQSMDLPGLVRLDLFEQPVEVSGGCTRQRWTATFRHARGSPESEAILSNARAVTEVALPHASGCSNASFVHVNPGMGAQEALDALAFLEDLRARRSAVHFSCLDETRSNLCRSDRHMRRELARLPASVVTKAGGQTDVWLGKPGQIGITVRYSDAERERVAIRRSIPAPF
;
A
#
# COMPACT_ATOMS: atom_id res chain seq x y z
N MET A 1 7.10 0.28 -67.23
CA MET A 1 6.99 -0.34 -65.89
C MET A 1 7.90 0.42 -64.93
N LEU A 2 7.35 1.29 -64.09
CA LEU A 2 8.03 1.81 -62.90
C LEU A 2 6.94 2.17 -61.88
N LEU A 3 6.69 1.26 -60.94
CA LEU A 3 5.82 1.49 -59.80
C LEU A 3 6.69 2.13 -58.70
N ALA A 4 6.47 3.41 -58.43
CA ALA A 4 7.12 4.10 -57.31
C ALA A 4 6.37 3.77 -56.01
N LEU A 5 7.01 3.00 -55.13
CA LEU A 5 6.54 2.72 -53.78
C LEU A 5 6.82 3.95 -52.90
N LEU A 6 5.80 4.72 -52.56
CA LEU A 6 5.86 5.79 -51.56
C LEU A 6 5.64 5.19 -50.16
N THR A 7 6.72 4.85 -49.47
CA THR A 7 6.71 4.51 -48.04
C THR A 7 6.59 5.79 -47.21
N PHE A 8 5.38 6.14 -46.79
CA PHE A 8 5.15 7.15 -45.76
C PHE A 8 5.61 6.61 -44.40
N LEU A 9 6.83 6.99 -43.99
CA LEU A 9 7.31 6.86 -42.61
C LEU A 9 6.49 7.80 -41.72
N SER A 10 5.43 7.27 -41.10
CA SER A 10 4.71 7.98 -40.03
C SER A 10 5.59 8.00 -38.80
N GLN A 11 6.19 9.16 -38.49
CA GLN A 11 6.85 9.37 -37.21
C GLN A 11 5.77 9.38 -36.12
N ALA A 12 5.66 8.27 -35.38
CA ALA A 12 4.82 8.21 -34.19
C ALA A 12 5.32 9.26 -33.20
N THR A 13 4.62 10.39 -33.14
CA THR A 13 4.89 11.43 -32.16
C THR A 13 4.30 10.92 -30.86
N THR A 14 5.13 10.44 -29.93
CA THR A 14 4.65 10.08 -28.60
C THR A 14 4.03 11.32 -27.98
N PRO A 15 2.77 11.25 -27.51
CA PRO A 15 2.15 12.38 -26.84
C PRO A 15 3.00 12.80 -25.63
N PRO A 16 3.06 14.10 -25.31
CA PRO A 16 3.81 14.56 -24.16
C PRO A 16 3.29 13.90 -22.87
N PRO A 17 4.15 13.65 -21.87
CA PRO A 17 3.72 13.06 -20.61
C PRO A 17 2.65 13.96 -19.96
N PRO A 18 1.65 13.37 -19.29
CA PRO A 18 0.59 14.13 -18.66
C PRO A 18 1.14 15.05 -17.56
N THR A 19 0.57 16.25 -17.48
CA THR A 19 0.88 17.22 -16.42
C THR A 19 -0.07 17.06 -15.24
N LEU A 20 0.37 17.45 -14.04
CA LEU A 20 -0.45 17.40 -12.84
C LEU A 20 -1.74 18.23 -12.99
N GLY A 21 -1.65 19.41 -13.61
CA GLY A 21 -2.80 20.28 -13.84
C GLY A 21 -3.86 19.63 -14.74
N ALA A 22 -3.43 18.95 -15.81
CA ALA A 22 -4.33 18.21 -16.69
C ALA A 22 -5.01 17.06 -15.94
N ILE A 23 -4.25 16.29 -15.17
CA ILE A 23 -4.77 15.15 -14.40
C ILE A 23 -5.74 15.58 -13.30
N SER A 24 -5.45 16.67 -12.59
CA SER A 24 -6.27 17.14 -11.46
C SER A 24 -7.66 17.63 -11.89
N ALA A 25 -7.84 17.91 -13.19
CA ALA A 25 -9.13 18.32 -13.76
C ALA A 25 -9.99 17.13 -14.23
N LEU A 26 -9.44 15.92 -14.23
CA LEU A 26 -10.15 14.72 -14.70
C LEU A 26 -10.88 14.00 -13.57
N PRO A 27 -12.01 13.32 -13.85
CA PRO A 27 -12.58 12.37 -12.91
C PRO A 27 -11.62 11.19 -12.67
N PRO A 28 -11.72 10.49 -11.52
CA PRO A 28 -10.75 9.46 -11.11
C PRO A 28 -10.44 8.40 -12.17
N GLU A 29 -11.47 7.88 -12.82
CA GLU A 29 -11.34 6.88 -13.87
C GLU A 29 -10.52 7.38 -15.06
N ALA A 30 -10.86 8.56 -15.60
CA ALA A 30 -10.12 9.17 -16.71
C ALA A 30 -8.69 9.59 -16.32
N ALA A 31 -8.49 10.02 -15.06
CA ALA A 31 -7.16 10.28 -14.52
C ALA A 31 -6.31 9.01 -14.47
N GLY A 32 -6.91 7.86 -14.10
CA GLY A 32 -6.29 6.55 -14.13
C GLY A 32 -5.80 6.17 -15.53
N GLU A 33 -6.71 6.18 -16.51
CA GLU A 33 -6.38 5.88 -17.92
C GLU A 33 -5.25 6.79 -18.45
N ALA A 34 -5.33 8.09 -18.18
CA ALA A 34 -4.33 9.06 -18.63
C ALA A 34 -2.95 8.86 -17.96
N LEU A 35 -2.91 8.40 -16.71
CA LEU A 35 -1.67 8.23 -15.95
C LEU A 35 -1.01 6.87 -16.14
N LEU A 36 -1.81 5.83 -16.26
CA LEU A 36 -1.34 4.45 -16.26
C LEU A 36 -1.19 3.91 -17.68
N GLY A 37 -1.92 4.44 -18.66
CA GLY A 37 -1.80 4.08 -20.08
C GLY A 37 -1.96 2.58 -20.29
N ASP A 38 -1.01 1.95 -21.00
CA ASP A 38 -1.06 0.51 -21.34
C ASP A 38 -0.81 -0.43 -20.14
N ARG A 39 -0.65 0.09 -18.93
CA ARG A 39 -0.46 -0.75 -17.74
C ARG A 39 -1.77 -1.42 -17.39
N GLU A 40 -1.71 -2.70 -17.04
CA GLU A 40 -2.89 -3.40 -16.55
C GLU A 40 -3.31 -2.81 -15.20
N HIS A 41 -4.48 -2.18 -15.17
CA HIS A 41 -5.10 -1.65 -13.97
C HIS A 41 -6.62 -1.85 -14.04
N LYS A 42 -7.26 -1.89 -12.87
CA LYS A 42 -8.72 -1.83 -12.78
C LYS A 42 -9.19 -0.38 -12.80
N ARG A 43 -10.52 -0.19 -12.79
CA ARG A 43 -11.14 1.13 -12.67
C ARG A 43 -10.59 1.86 -11.44
N ILE A 44 -10.12 3.09 -11.62
CA ILE A 44 -9.73 3.97 -10.51
C ILE A 44 -10.98 4.64 -9.94
N GLU A 45 -11.24 4.45 -8.65
CA GLU A 45 -12.39 5.06 -7.95
C GLU A 45 -12.01 6.36 -7.24
N THR A 46 -10.77 6.45 -6.76
CA THR A 46 -10.31 7.60 -5.96
C THR A 46 -8.90 8.01 -6.37
N VAL A 47 -8.66 9.31 -6.45
CA VAL A 47 -7.33 9.91 -6.61
C VAL A 47 -7.11 10.87 -5.45
N GLU A 48 -6.06 10.63 -4.67
CA GLU A 48 -5.74 11.44 -3.50
C GLU A 48 -4.33 12.00 -3.62
N ARG A 49 -4.15 13.25 -3.17
CA ARG A 49 -2.82 13.84 -3.07
C ARG A 49 -2.12 13.31 -1.81
N VAL A 50 -0.92 12.78 -1.98
CA VAL A 50 -0.09 12.36 -0.84
C VAL A 50 0.54 13.60 -0.21
N PRO A 51 0.35 13.84 1.11
CA PRO A 51 0.99 14.96 1.78
C PRO A 51 2.52 14.88 1.69
N PRO A 52 3.21 16.02 1.54
CA PRO A 52 4.66 16.04 1.52
C PRO A 52 5.22 15.57 2.88
N GLN A 53 6.23 14.72 2.82
CA GLN A 53 6.98 14.26 4.00
C GLN A 53 8.24 15.08 4.20
N SER A 54 8.76 15.13 5.43
CA SER A 54 9.93 15.97 5.79
C SER A 54 11.21 15.64 5.03
N MET A 55 11.29 14.47 4.39
CA MET A 55 12.43 14.02 3.57
C MET A 55 12.12 13.97 2.06
N ASP A 56 10.96 14.49 1.63
CA ASP A 56 10.64 14.53 0.21
C ASP A 56 11.56 15.53 -0.53
N LEU A 57 11.95 15.16 -1.75
CA LEU A 57 12.74 16.04 -2.61
C LEU A 57 11.93 17.27 -3.00
N PRO A 58 12.53 18.48 -3.03
CA PRO A 58 11.86 19.66 -3.54
C PRO A 58 11.37 19.45 -4.97
N GLY A 59 10.17 19.97 -5.28
CA GLY A 59 9.57 19.87 -6.62
C GLY A 59 8.91 18.53 -6.93
N LEU A 60 8.75 17.65 -5.93
CA LEU A 60 8.10 16.36 -6.06
C LEU A 60 6.64 16.44 -5.58
N VAL A 61 5.72 15.93 -6.39
CA VAL A 61 4.31 15.76 -6.02
C VAL A 61 3.90 14.32 -6.23
N ARG A 62 3.11 13.76 -5.32
CA ARG A 62 2.61 12.38 -5.41
C ARG A 62 1.10 12.35 -5.36
N LEU A 63 0.52 11.51 -6.22
CA LEU A 63 -0.88 11.13 -6.17
C LEU A 63 -0.97 9.62 -5.90
N ASP A 64 -1.85 9.22 -5.00
CA ASP A 64 -2.28 7.84 -4.85
C ASP A 64 -3.59 7.64 -5.63
N LEU A 65 -3.63 6.62 -6.48
CA LEU A 65 -4.81 6.19 -7.22
C LEU A 65 -5.24 4.84 -6.68
N PHE A 66 -6.49 4.76 -6.24
CA PHE A 66 -7.05 3.56 -5.65
C PHE A 66 -7.98 2.88 -6.65
N GLU A 67 -7.64 1.64 -6.98
CA GLU A 67 -8.52 0.80 -7.79
C GLU A 67 -9.79 0.42 -7.03
N GLN A 68 -10.86 0.18 -7.78
CA GLN A 68 -12.04 -0.51 -7.31
C GLN A 68 -11.63 -1.86 -6.73
N PRO A 69 -11.96 -2.14 -5.46
CA PRO A 69 -11.57 -3.38 -4.84
C PRO A 69 -12.40 -4.55 -5.35
N VAL A 70 -11.79 -5.73 -5.36
CA VAL A 70 -12.40 -6.97 -5.84
C VAL A 70 -12.44 -7.99 -4.71
N GLU A 71 -13.59 -8.64 -4.57
CA GLU A 71 -13.79 -9.76 -3.66
C GLU A 71 -12.96 -10.97 -4.11
N VAL A 72 -12.28 -11.58 -3.15
CA VAL A 72 -11.49 -12.79 -3.33
C VAL A 72 -11.77 -13.75 -2.16
N SER A 73 -11.27 -14.98 -2.25
CA SER A 73 -11.37 -15.93 -1.14
C SER A 73 -10.75 -15.33 0.13
N GLY A 74 -11.56 -15.22 1.18
CA GLY A 74 -11.10 -14.73 2.49
C GLY A 74 -10.96 -13.21 2.62
N GLY A 75 -11.37 -12.40 1.63
CA GLY A 75 -11.32 -10.94 1.76
C GLY A 75 -11.46 -10.15 0.47
N CYS A 76 -10.75 -9.03 0.43
CA CYS A 76 -10.75 -8.07 -0.66
C CYS A 76 -9.33 -7.79 -1.11
N THR A 77 -9.13 -7.52 -2.39
CA THR A 77 -7.85 -7.06 -2.95
C THR A 77 -8.05 -5.84 -3.84
N ARG A 78 -7.05 -4.95 -3.88
CA ARG A 78 -6.96 -3.86 -4.85
C ARG A 78 -5.51 -3.53 -5.13
N GLN A 79 -5.23 -2.82 -6.22
CA GLN A 79 -3.98 -2.09 -6.35
C GLN A 79 -4.15 -0.65 -5.88
N ARG A 80 -3.10 -0.13 -5.25
CA ARG A 80 -2.88 1.31 -5.08
C ARG A 80 -1.69 1.71 -5.94
N TRP A 81 -1.89 2.67 -6.82
CA TRP A 81 -0.84 3.23 -7.65
C TRP A 81 -0.35 4.54 -7.06
N THR A 82 0.96 4.70 -6.86
CA THR A 82 1.54 6.00 -6.54
C THR A 82 2.17 6.58 -7.80
N ALA A 83 1.58 7.64 -8.33
CA ALA A 83 2.12 8.44 -9.44
C ALA A 83 2.98 9.59 -8.87
N THR A 84 4.21 9.71 -9.35
CA THR A 84 5.15 10.76 -8.94
C THR A 84 5.34 11.76 -10.08
N PHE A 85 5.08 13.03 -9.80
CA PHE A 85 5.30 14.14 -10.70
C PHE A 85 6.51 14.97 -10.24
N ARG A 86 7.17 15.60 -11.20
CA ARG A 86 8.31 16.49 -10.95
C ARG A 86 8.13 17.80 -11.69
N HIS A 87 8.43 18.92 -11.04
CA HIS A 87 8.52 20.22 -11.68
C HIS A 87 9.85 20.91 -11.39
N ALA A 88 10.25 21.80 -12.28
CA ALA A 88 11.44 22.60 -12.09
C ALA A 88 11.23 23.69 -11.02
N ARG A 89 12.34 24.18 -10.47
CA ARG A 89 12.32 25.31 -9.53
C ARG A 89 11.79 26.54 -10.26
N GLY A 90 10.77 27.18 -9.68
CA GLY A 90 10.15 28.38 -10.25
C GLY A 90 9.05 28.10 -11.27
N SER A 91 8.84 26.84 -11.68
CA SER A 91 7.67 26.45 -12.47
C SER A 91 6.45 26.20 -11.57
N PRO A 92 5.23 26.53 -12.03
CA PRO A 92 4.00 26.15 -11.37
C PRO A 92 3.89 24.63 -11.16
N GLU A 93 3.32 24.22 -10.03
CA GLU A 93 3.11 22.81 -9.71
C GLU A 93 2.19 22.11 -10.74
N SER A 94 1.24 22.84 -11.31
CA SER A 94 0.34 22.34 -12.37
C SER A 94 1.09 21.90 -13.62
N GLU A 95 2.31 22.38 -13.84
CA GLU A 95 3.18 21.98 -14.96
C GLU A 95 4.06 20.76 -14.63
N ALA A 96 3.96 20.21 -13.41
CA ALA A 96 4.71 19.01 -13.03
C ALA A 96 4.38 17.85 -13.98
N ILE A 97 5.41 17.22 -14.52
CA ILE A 97 5.28 16.10 -15.47
C ILE A 97 5.39 14.77 -14.75
N LEU A 98 4.61 13.78 -15.21
CA LEU A 98 4.70 12.42 -14.70
C LEU A 98 6.12 11.86 -14.90
N SER A 99 6.75 11.47 -13.80
CA SER A 99 8.08 10.87 -13.80
C SER A 99 8.03 9.35 -13.67
N ASN A 100 7.13 8.83 -12.83
CA ASN A 100 6.89 7.41 -12.71
C ASN A 100 5.51 7.15 -12.09
N ALA A 101 5.05 5.91 -12.21
CA ALA A 101 3.99 5.36 -11.38
C ALA A 101 4.40 3.96 -10.92
N ARG A 102 4.00 3.57 -9.71
CA ARG A 102 4.25 2.23 -9.17
C ARG A 102 3.00 1.68 -8.50
N ALA A 103 2.71 0.41 -8.72
CA ALA A 103 1.62 -0.28 -8.05
C ALA A 103 2.11 -0.94 -6.77
N VAL A 104 1.20 -1.03 -5.80
CA VAL A 104 1.30 -1.94 -4.67
C VAL A 104 -0.01 -2.66 -4.47
N THR A 105 0.07 -3.93 -4.10
CA THR A 105 -1.10 -4.70 -3.68
C THR A 105 -1.52 -4.28 -2.29
N GLU A 106 -2.83 -4.13 -2.09
CA GLU A 106 -3.44 -4.00 -0.77
C GLU A 106 -4.53 -5.03 -0.58
N VAL A 107 -4.67 -5.56 0.64
CA VAL A 107 -5.70 -6.53 0.99
C VAL A 107 -6.50 -6.07 2.20
N ALA A 108 -7.74 -6.51 2.31
CA ALA A 108 -8.55 -6.29 3.50
C ALA A 108 -9.33 -7.55 3.86
N LEU A 109 -9.55 -7.78 5.15
CA LEU A 109 -10.49 -8.81 5.60
C LEU A 109 -11.93 -8.43 5.21
N PRO A 110 -12.86 -9.40 5.12
CA PRO A 110 -14.24 -9.14 4.77
C PRO A 110 -14.89 -8.11 5.70
N HIS A 111 -15.60 -7.15 5.12
CA HIS A 111 -16.37 -6.16 5.85
C HIS A 111 -17.86 -6.33 5.55
N ALA A 112 -18.72 -6.08 6.55
CA ALA A 112 -20.17 -6.32 6.42
C ALA A 112 -20.83 -5.48 5.29
N SER A 113 -20.26 -4.33 4.96
CA SER A 113 -20.72 -3.45 3.88
C SER A 113 -19.95 -3.62 2.56
N GLY A 114 -19.26 -4.75 2.37
CA GLY A 114 -18.51 -5.07 1.17
C GLY A 114 -17.11 -4.43 1.10
N CYS A 115 -16.40 -4.70 0.01
CA CYS A 115 -14.98 -4.33 -0.12
C CYS A 115 -14.69 -2.83 -0.18
N SER A 116 -15.61 -2.00 -0.68
CA SER A 116 -15.37 -0.55 -0.83
C SER A 116 -15.15 0.17 0.50
N ASN A 117 -15.62 -0.39 1.61
CA ASN A 117 -15.49 0.19 2.95
C ASN A 117 -14.47 -0.54 3.83
N ALA A 118 -13.74 -1.51 3.26
CA ALA A 118 -12.80 -2.32 4.03
C ALA A 118 -11.52 -1.53 4.35
N SER A 119 -10.88 -1.87 5.47
CA SER A 119 -9.60 -1.26 5.87
C SER A 119 -8.44 -1.99 5.19
N PHE A 120 -7.99 -1.46 4.06
CA PHE A 120 -6.91 -2.05 3.27
C PHE A 120 -5.54 -1.92 3.94
N VAL A 121 -4.77 -2.99 3.84
CA VAL A 121 -3.43 -3.15 4.40
C VAL A 121 -2.45 -3.35 3.25
N HIS A 122 -1.34 -2.60 3.26
CA HIS A 122 -0.31 -2.72 2.24
C HIS A 122 0.40 -4.07 2.33
N VAL A 123 0.59 -4.73 1.18
CA VAL A 123 1.38 -5.96 1.07
C VAL A 123 2.73 -5.63 0.45
N ASN A 124 3.81 -5.88 1.19
CA ASN A 124 5.17 -5.72 0.66
C ASN A 124 5.47 -6.78 -0.41
N PRO A 125 6.38 -6.47 -1.36
CA PRO A 125 6.81 -7.43 -2.38
C PRO A 125 7.33 -8.74 -1.77
N GLY A 126 7.08 -9.86 -2.46
CA GLY A 126 7.48 -11.20 -2.03
C GLY A 126 6.44 -11.98 -1.23
N MET A 127 5.26 -11.37 -0.97
CA MET A 127 4.10 -12.03 -0.37
C MET A 127 2.90 -11.95 -1.33
N GLY A 128 2.15 -13.06 -1.46
CA GLY A 128 0.92 -13.12 -2.24
C GLY A 128 -0.30 -12.56 -1.49
N ALA A 129 -1.35 -12.16 -2.21
CA ALA A 129 -2.57 -11.61 -1.59
C ALA A 129 -3.25 -12.60 -0.62
N GLN A 130 -3.34 -13.89 -0.99
CA GLN A 130 -3.94 -14.90 -0.11
C GLN A 130 -3.13 -15.08 1.19
N GLU A 131 -1.82 -15.13 1.08
CA GLU A 131 -0.92 -15.26 2.23
C GLU A 131 -1.04 -14.05 3.17
N ALA A 132 -1.19 -12.84 2.61
CA ALA A 132 -1.46 -11.64 3.38
C ALA A 132 -2.82 -11.70 4.09
N LEU A 133 -3.88 -12.18 3.43
CA LEU A 133 -5.19 -12.38 4.05
C LEU A 133 -5.14 -13.41 5.19
N ASP A 134 -4.44 -14.52 5.01
CA ASP A 134 -4.25 -15.53 6.05
C ASP A 134 -3.50 -14.94 7.26
N ALA A 135 -2.53 -14.06 7.02
CA ALA A 135 -1.81 -13.35 8.08
C ALA A 135 -2.68 -12.37 8.86
N LEU A 136 -3.55 -11.63 8.16
CA LEU A 136 -4.53 -10.75 8.80
C LEU A 136 -5.57 -11.54 9.60
N ALA A 137 -6.04 -12.67 9.07
CA ALA A 137 -6.97 -13.55 9.79
C ALA A 137 -6.34 -14.10 11.08
N PHE A 138 -5.07 -14.53 11.01
CA PHE A 138 -4.33 -14.97 12.20
C PHE A 138 -4.17 -13.83 13.22
N LEU A 139 -3.89 -12.60 12.78
CA LEU A 139 -3.87 -11.44 13.68
C LEU A 139 -5.21 -11.22 14.39
N GLU A 140 -6.34 -11.38 13.71
CA GLU A 140 -7.67 -11.29 14.34
C GLU A 140 -7.90 -12.41 15.35
N ASP A 141 -7.43 -13.62 15.08
CA ASP A 141 -7.49 -14.71 16.07
C ASP A 141 -6.64 -14.43 17.32
N LEU A 142 -5.47 -13.80 17.14
CA LEU A 142 -4.65 -13.32 18.25
C LEU A 142 -5.39 -12.25 19.07
N ARG A 143 -6.06 -11.29 18.41
CA ARG A 143 -6.84 -10.24 19.08
C ARG A 143 -8.03 -10.82 19.84
N ALA A 144 -8.75 -11.74 19.22
CA ALA A 144 -9.95 -12.37 19.77
C ALA A 144 -9.66 -13.49 20.79
N ARG A 145 -8.37 -13.83 21.04
CA ARG A 145 -7.94 -14.94 21.90
C ARG A 145 -8.43 -16.32 21.42
N ARG A 146 -8.59 -16.48 20.10
CA ARG A 146 -8.95 -17.76 19.48
C ARG A 146 -7.74 -18.66 19.26
N SER A 147 -6.53 -18.09 19.22
CA SER A 147 -5.28 -18.85 19.15
C SER A 147 -4.57 -18.91 20.51
N ALA A 148 -4.24 -20.13 20.94
CA ALA A 148 -3.33 -20.37 22.05
C ALA A 148 -1.89 -20.13 21.57
N VAL A 149 -1.28 -19.04 22.03
CA VAL A 149 0.09 -18.66 21.66
C VAL A 149 0.87 -18.20 22.88
N HIS A 150 2.19 -18.35 22.80
CA HIS A 150 3.16 -17.79 23.72
C HIS A 150 3.74 -16.51 23.11
N PHE A 151 3.65 -15.40 23.84
CA PHE A 151 4.24 -14.14 23.41
C PHE A 151 5.66 -13.97 23.94
N SER A 152 6.58 -13.61 23.05
CA SER A 152 7.81 -12.91 23.41
C SER A 152 7.63 -11.43 23.11
N CYS A 153 8.08 -10.54 24.00
CA CYS A 153 7.82 -9.11 23.86
C CYS A 153 9.07 -8.27 24.11
N LEU A 154 9.29 -7.30 23.22
CA LEU A 154 10.31 -6.26 23.35
C LEU A 154 9.66 -4.89 23.15
N ASP A 155 9.69 -4.05 24.18
CA ASP A 155 9.24 -2.66 24.14
C ASP A 155 10.44 -1.73 24.35
N GLU A 156 10.94 -1.11 23.28
CA GLU A 156 12.01 -0.11 23.35
C GLU A 156 11.48 1.25 23.83
N THR A 157 10.19 1.35 24.12
CA THR A 157 9.52 2.54 24.61
C THR A 157 9.10 2.36 26.08
N ARG A 158 8.72 3.45 26.75
CA ARG A 158 8.17 3.40 28.12
C ARG A 158 6.66 3.14 28.13
N SER A 159 6.12 2.41 27.15
CA SER A 159 4.66 2.26 26.94
C SER A 159 4.00 1.19 27.82
N ASN A 160 4.79 0.38 28.51
CA ASN A 160 4.34 -0.80 29.26
C ASN A 160 3.68 -1.88 28.38
N LEU A 161 3.95 -1.90 27.07
CA LEU A 161 3.35 -2.87 26.15
C LEU A 161 3.55 -4.31 26.66
N CYS A 162 4.76 -4.64 27.10
CA CYS A 162 5.15 -5.97 27.56
C CYS A 162 4.70 -6.30 29.00
N ARG A 163 3.78 -5.54 29.60
CA ARG A 163 3.39 -5.73 31.01
C ARG A 163 2.72 -7.09 31.27
N SER A 164 1.91 -7.59 30.34
CA SER A 164 1.23 -8.89 30.44
C SER A 164 0.55 -9.24 29.11
N ASP A 165 0.29 -10.53 28.86
CA ASP A 165 -0.44 -11.01 27.69
C ASP A 165 -1.80 -10.33 27.51
N ARG A 166 -2.53 -10.15 28.62
CA ARG A 166 -3.82 -9.44 28.60
C ARG A 166 -3.66 -7.99 28.15
N HIS A 167 -2.59 -7.31 28.57
CA HIS A 167 -2.32 -5.95 28.16
C HIS A 167 -1.88 -5.88 26.70
N MET A 168 -0.94 -6.73 26.28
CA MET A 168 -0.50 -6.84 24.88
C MET A 168 -1.68 -7.02 23.93
N ARG A 169 -2.55 -8.02 24.16
CA ARG A 169 -3.71 -8.26 23.28
C ARG A 169 -4.66 -7.07 23.20
N ARG A 170 -4.84 -6.32 24.29
CA ARG A 170 -5.66 -5.08 24.27
C ARG A 170 -5.03 -3.98 23.44
N GLU A 171 -3.71 -3.81 23.53
CA GLU A 171 -2.99 -2.84 22.70
C GLU A 171 -3.03 -3.25 21.22
N LEU A 172 -2.79 -4.54 20.91
CA LEU A 172 -2.88 -5.06 19.54
C LEU A 172 -4.28 -4.87 18.92
N ALA A 173 -5.35 -5.03 19.71
CA ALA A 173 -6.73 -4.87 19.24
C ALA A 173 -7.12 -3.42 18.90
N ARG A 174 -6.36 -2.42 19.39
CA ARG A 174 -6.65 -1.00 19.14
C ARG A 174 -5.96 -0.42 17.91
N LEU A 175 -4.89 -1.05 17.45
CA LEU A 175 -4.08 -0.53 16.37
C LEU A 175 -4.49 -1.18 15.05
N PRO A 176 -4.81 -0.41 14.00
CA PRO A 176 -5.06 -1.00 12.68
C PRO A 176 -3.77 -1.64 12.14
N ALA A 177 -3.90 -2.71 11.36
CA ALA A 177 -2.80 -3.21 10.56
C ALA A 177 -2.54 -2.24 9.39
N SER A 178 -1.28 -1.95 9.10
CA SER A 178 -0.88 -1.04 8.02
C SER A 178 -0.05 -1.72 6.94
N VAL A 179 0.79 -2.68 7.32
CA VAL A 179 1.67 -3.41 6.39
C VAL A 179 1.73 -4.89 6.78
N VAL A 180 1.76 -5.78 5.78
CA VAL A 180 2.14 -7.19 5.94
C VAL A 180 3.34 -7.50 5.03
N THR A 181 4.32 -8.24 5.55
CA THR A 181 5.51 -8.63 4.80
C THR A 181 5.98 -10.03 5.19
N LYS A 182 6.60 -10.75 4.25
CA LYS A 182 7.26 -12.03 4.52
C LYS A 182 8.74 -11.93 4.15
N ALA A 183 9.61 -12.28 5.09
CA ALA A 183 11.05 -12.31 4.86
C ALA A 183 11.69 -13.42 5.70
N GLY A 184 12.55 -14.24 5.08
CA GLY A 184 13.27 -15.31 5.79
C GLY A 184 12.35 -16.33 6.47
N GLY A 185 11.20 -16.64 5.88
CA GLY A 185 10.19 -17.56 6.45
C GLY A 185 9.37 -16.98 7.61
N GLN A 186 9.59 -15.72 7.97
CA GLN A 186 8.84 -15.01 9.00
C GLN A 186 7.83 -14.07 8.35
N THR A 187 6.63 -14.03 8.92
CA THR A 187 5.59 -13.07 8.59
C THR A 187 5.58 -11.97 9.65
N ASP A 188 5.67 -10.73 9.19
CA ASP A 188 5.54 -9.54 10.02
C ASP A 188 4.28 -8.78 9.64
N VAL A 189 3.45 -8.50 10.65
CA VAL A 189 2.31 -7.60 10.53
C VAL A 189 2.58 -6.36 11.36
N TRP A 190 2.54 -5.19 10.72
CA TRP A 190 2.80 -3.92 11.36
C TRP A 190 1.50 -3.23 11.70
N LEU A 191 1.43 -2.75 12.94
CA LEU A 191 0.26 -2.11 13.50
C LEU A 191 0.55 -0.65 13.84
N GLY A 192 -0.40 0.22 13.51
CA GLY A 192 -0.30 1.66 13.74
C GLY A 192 -0.38 2.46 12.43
N LYS A 193 -0.03 3.74 12.49
CA LYS A 193 0.01 4.61 11.31
C LYS A 193 1.43 4.64 10.76
N PRO A 194 1.62 4.60 9.43
CA PRO A 194 2.92 4.85 8.80
C PRO A 194 3.58 6.14 9.33
N GLY A 195 4.89 6.11 9.55
CA GLY A 195 5.65 7.25 10.08
C GLY A 195 5.45 7.56 11.57
N GLN A 196 4.69 6.74 12.31
CA GLN A 196 4.55 6.85 13.77
C GLN A 196 5.15 5.63 14.47
N ILE A 197 5.23 5.65 15.81
CA ILE A 197 5.67 4.49 16.60
C ILE A 197 4.71 3.31 16.32
N GLY A 198 5.23 2.25 15.70
CA GLY A 198 4.47 1.05 15.33
C GLY A 198 4.75 -0.14 16.24
N ILE A 199 3.86 -1.14 16.18
CA ILE A 199 4.08 -2.46 16.78
C ILE A 199 4.19 -3.49 15.67
N THR A 200 5.24 -4.30 15.68
CA THR A 200 5.40 -5.45 14.80
C THR A 200 4.95 -6.71 15.52
N VAL A 201 4.05 -7.46 14.91
CA VAL A 201 3.68 -8.84 15.27
C VAL A 201 4.39 -9.76 14.30
N ARG A 202 5.32 -10.59 14.79
CA ARG A 202 6.13 -11.49 14.00
C ARG A 202 5.87 -12.95 14.39
N TYR A 203 5.74 -13.82 13.41
CA TYR A 203 5.62 -15.26 13.61
C TYR A 203 6.11 -16.02 12.37
N SER A 204 6.25 -17.35 12.48
CA SER A 204 6.50 -18.21 11.33
C SER A 204 5.34 -19.17 11.13
N ASP A 205 5.12 -19.62 9.89
CA ASP A 205 4.07 -20.62 9.62
C ASP A 205 4.38 -21.98 10.25
N ALA A 206 5.66 -22.29 10.50
CA ALA A 206 6.10 -23.52 11.13
C ALA A 206 5.91 -23.53 12.66
N GLU A 207 5.89 -22.35 13.30
CA GLU A 207 5.79 -22.16 14.76
C GLU A 207 4.76 -21.07 15.09
N ARG A 208 3.51 -21.22 14.59
CA ARG A 208 2.45 -20.20 14.79
C ARG A 208 2.05 -20.02 16.26
N GLU A 209 2.37 -20.97 17.12
CA GLU A 209 2.17 -20.87 18.57
C GLU A 209 3.17 -19.94 19.26
N ARG A 210 4.22 -19.48 18.56
CA ARG A 210 5.23 -18.54 19.07
C ARG A 210 5.13 -17.21 18.32
N VAL A 211 4.72 -16.17 19.04
CA VAL A 211 4.53 -14.84 18.47
C VAL A 211 5.47 -13.84 19.14
N ALA A 212 6.26 -13.15 18.36
CA ALA A 212 7.11 -12.06 18.81
C ALA A 212 6.41 -10.71 18.59
N ILE A 213 6.32 -9.91 19.65
CA ILE A 213 5.78 -8.55 19.62
C ILE A 213 6.94 -7.59 19.85
N ARG A 214 7.18 -6.68 18.92
CA ARG A 214 8.20 -5.64 19.06
C ARG A 214 7.60 -4.26 18.88
N ARG A 215 7.97 -3.33 19.75
CA ARG A 215 7.74 -1.89 19.58
C ARG A 215 9.09 -1.19 19.54
N SER A 216 9.42 -0.55 18.42
CA SER A 216 10.71 0.09 18.17
C SER A 216 10.58 1.54 17.70
N ILE A 217 11.65 2.33 17.92
CA ILE A 217 11.79 3.69 17.39
C ILE A 217 13.10 3.78 16.58
N PRO A 218 13.07 4.22 15.31
CA PRO A 218 11.87 4.53 14.53
C PRO A 218 11.06 3.26 14.23
N ALA A 219 9.80 3.42 13.80
CA ALA A 219 9.15 2.33 13.11
C ALA A 219 10.01 1.98 11.88
N PRO A 220 10.24 0.69 11.59
CA PRO A 220 10.83 0.34 10.30
C PRO A 220 9.89 0.91 9.23
N PHE A 221 10.42 1.76 8.35
CA PHE A 221 9.84 2.32 7.10
C PHE A 221 8.47 3.06 7.21
#